data_AF-A0A2E9JBC0-F1
#
_entry.id   AF-A0A2E9JBC0-F1
#
_cell.length_a   1.000
_cell.length_b   1.000
_cell.length_c   1.000
_cell.angle_alpha   90.00
_cell.angle_beta   90.00
_cell.angle_gamma   90.00
#
_symmetry.space_group_name_H-M   'P 1'
#
loop_
_entity.id
_entity.type
_entity.pdbx_description
1 polymer ?
#
loop_
_entity_poly.entity_id
_entity_poly.type
_entity_poly.pdbx_seq_one_letter_code
_entity_poly.pdbx_strand_id
1 'polypeptide(L)'
;MPTSNYFQKFDHINEQNLLQDLMVESIQIFGHETSYLPRTKNNVDNIFGEDPTSSFDSAYPIEMYIKNTDGFEGEGAFVGRFGLEIREQITFTVARRTWDGQGISDRPLEGDLIWMPLTSKLFEIQFVEHQAVFYQMGKLPVYDLSCELFEYSDEDIDTGIKAIDQVEIDNAYSVEYVYSANSGVFTTDEIVTGTNSRATATVLQLSTSGSESIIRLTNIVGTFSATEQITGGTSGTTANLSSTATEFAGDNSTANNKTIQTTADGIIDFTEGNPFSEGSF
;
A
#
# COMPACT_ATOMS: atom_id res chain seq x y z
N MET A 1 17.40 45.08 3.36
CA MET A 1 16.97 44.96 1.95
C MET A 1 18.19 45.18 1.06
N PRO A 2 18.43 44.35 0.02
CA PRO A 2 19.53 44.59 -0.91
C PRO A 2 19.35 45.97 -1.58
N THR A 3 20.44 46.72 -1.69
CA THR A 3 20.46 48.12 -2.15
C THR A 3 20.55 48.26 -3.67
N SER A 4 20.41 47.15 -4.40
CA SER A 4 20.47 47.15 -5.87
C SER A 4 19.10 47.49 -6.45
N ASN A 5 19.04 48.54 -7.27
CA ASN A 5 17.82 48.94 -7.98
C ASN A 5 17.39 47.95 -9.07
N TYR A 6 18.28 47.03 -9.45
CA TYR A 6 18.11 46.08 -10.55
C TYR A 6 17.55 44.72 -10.14
N PHE A 7 17.65 44.35 -8.85
CA PHE A 7 17.19 43.06 -8.34
C PHE A 7 16.18 43.29 -7.22
N GLN A 8 14.88 43.28 -7.55
CA GLN A 8 13.81 43.39 -6.56
C GLN A 8 13.21 42.01 -6.30
N LYS A 9 13.67 41.38 -5.22
CA LYS A 9 13.40 39.98 -4.94
C LYS A 9 11.95 39.68 -4.51
N PHE A 10 11.24 40.64 -3.92
CA PHE A 10 9.95 40.37 -3.27
C PHE A 10 8.74 40.78 -4.11
N ASP A 11 8.86 41.84 -4.92
CA ASP A 11 7.71 42.47 -5.60
C ASP A 11 7.69 42.24 -7.13
N HIS A 12 8.77 41.71 -7.73
CA HIS A 12 8.81 41.44 -9.18
C HIS A 12 8.27 40.05 -9.54
N ILE A 13 7.04 40.03 -10.05
CA ILE A 13 6.34 38.82 -10.50
C ILE A 13 7.09 38.09 -11.62
N ASN A 14 7.72 38.82 -12.55
CA ASN A 14 8.41 38.21 -13.69
C ASN A 14 9.64 37.39 -13.26
N GLU A 15 10.41 37.85 -12.27
CA GLU A 15 11.55 37.10 -11.73
C GLU A 15 11.08 35.87 -10.94
N GLN A 16 9.99 35.99 -10.18
CA GLN A 16 9.36 34.86 -9.49
C GLN A 16 8.87 33.80 -10.47
N ASN A 17 8.25 34.20 -11.57
CA ASN A 17 7.77 33.29 -12.59
C ASN A 17 8.92 32.60 -13.32
N LEU A 18 9.97 33.33 -13.70
CA LEU A 18 11.15 32.73 -14.34
C LEU A 18 11.78 31.64 -13.45
N LEU A 19 11.90 31.91 -12.14
CA LEU A 19 12.42 30.91 -11.21
C LEU A 19 11.50 29.68 -11.12
N GLN A 20 10.18 29.88 -11.04
CA GLN A 20 9.22 28.78 -11.01
C GLN A 20 9.27 27.96 -12.30
N ASP A 21 9.39 28.61 -13.45
CA ASP A 21 9.47 27.95 -14.75
C ASP A 21 10.72 27.09 -14.87
N LEU A 22 11.87 27.60 -14.43
CA LEU A 22 13.11 26.84 -14.36
C LEU A 22 13.02 25.66 -13.39
N MET A 23 12.32 25.82 -12.26
CA MET A 23 12.10 24.72 -11.31
C MET A 23 11.20 23.64 -11.91
N VAL A 24 10.09 24.02 -12.54
CA VAL A 24 9.21 23.09 -13.26
C VAL A 24 9.99 22.34 -14.34
N GLU A 25 10.75 23.05 -15.17
CA GLU A 25 11.57 22.43 -16.22
C GLU A 25 12.63 21.47 -15.64
N SER A 26 13.28 21.85 -14.53
CA SER A 26 14.26 20.98 -13.88
C SER A 26 13.63 19.69 -13.35
N ILE A 27 12.43 19.76 -12.77
CA ILE A 27 11.70 18.60 -12.27
C ILE A 27 11.19 17.74 -13.43
N GLN A 28 10.79 18.34 -14.55
CA GLN A 28 10.40 17.59 -15.75
C GLN A 28 11.57 16.86 -16.41
N ILE A 29 12.80 17.41 -16.35
CA ILE A 29 13.99 16.78 -16.93
C ILE A 29 14.56 15.67 -16.03
N PHE A 30 14.63 15.90 -14.72
CA PHE A 30 15.34 15.03 -13.77
C PHE A 30 14.42 14.30 -12.78
N GLY A 31 13.15 14.64 -12.75
CA GLY A 31 12.15 13.99 -11.91
C GLY A 31 11.73 12.63 -12.46
N HIS A 32 10.90 11.97 -11.68
CA HIS A 32 10.30 10.69 -12.00
C HIS A 32 8.78 10.88 -12.10
N GLU A 33 8.16 10.14 -13.01
CA GLU A 33 6.71 10.04 -13.09
C GLU A 33 6.21 9.22 -11.89
N THR A 34 5.34 9.82 -11.09
CA THR A 34 4.71 9.20 -9.91
C THR A 34 3.21 9.39 -10.00
N SER A 35 2.44 8.54 -9.33
CA SER A 35 1.00 8.77 -9.18
C SER A 35 0.71 9.26 -7.78
N TYR A 36 0.00 10.37 -7.66
CA TYR A 36 -0.49 10.91 -6.40
C TYR A 36 -1.91 10.41 -6.13
N LEU A 37 -2.14 9.88 -4.94
CA LEU A 37 -3.41 9.32 -4.51
C LEU A 37 -3.92 10.12 -3.30
N PRO A 38 -4.95 10.95 -3.47
CA PRO A 38 -5.53 11.68 -2.36
C PRO A 38 -6.31 10.72 -1.44
N ARG A 39 -6.15 10.89 -0.13
CA ARG A 39 -6.87 10.13 0.88
C ARG A 39 -8.31 10.64 1.01
N THR A 40 -9.28 9.77 0.76
CA THR A 40 -10.67 10.00 1.13
C THR A 40 -10.88 9.54 2.57
N LYS A 41 -11.37 10.46 3.42
CA LYS A 41 -11.72 10.16 4.81
C LYS A 41 -13.19 9.75 4.90
N ASN A 42 -13.46 8.49 5.23
CA ASN A 42 -14.81 7.95 5.29
C ASN A 42 -15.42 8.03 6.70
N ASN A 43 -14.63 7.78 7.76
CA ASN A 43 -15.14 7.69 9.12
C ASN A 43 -14.21 8.37 10.14
N VAL A 44 -14.05 9.68 9.99
CA VAL A 44 -13.25 10.48 10.92
C VAL A 44 -13.87 10.50 12.31
N ASP A 45 -13.15 9.95 13.29
CA ASP A 45 -13.45 10.18 14.69
C ASP A 45 -13.04 11.62 15.06
N ASN A 46 -14.01 12.45 15.42
CA ASN A 46 -13.77 13.84 15.80
C ASN A 46 -13.04 14.00 17.15
N ILE A 47 -12.96 12.96 17.99
CA ILE A 47 -12.29 12.99 19.29
C ILE A 47 -10.79 12.67 19.13
N PHE A 48 -10.48 11.60 18.41
CA PHE A 48 -9.08 11.14 18.24
C PHE A 48 -8.46 11.60 16.92
N GLY A 49 -9.26 12.09 15.97
CA GLY A 49 -8.80 12.54 14.65
C GLY A 49 -8.37 11.40 13.72
N GLU A 50 -8.64 10.16 14.12
CA GLU A 50 -8.31 8.95 13.37
C GLU A 50 -9.44 8.56 12.44
N ASP A 51 -9.09 7.96 11.30
CA ASP A 51 -10.05 7.34 10.39
C ASP A 51 -9.63 5.89 10.15
N PRO A 52 -10.32 4.92 10.76
CA PRO A 52 -9.99 3.49 10.63
C PRO A 52 -10.39 2.92 9.27
N THR A 53 -11.07 3.67 8.40
CA THR A 53 -11.59 3.19 7.11
C THR A 53 -11.25 4.19 6.01
N SER A 54 -9.96 4.41 5.75
CA SER A 54 -9.54 5.34 4.69
C SER A 54 -9.61 4.66 3.32
N SER A 55 -9.97 5.42 2.28
CA SER A 55 -10.00 4.91 0.89
C SER A 55 -9.23 5.79 -0.08
N PHE A 56 -8.76 5.20 -1.18
CA PHE A 56 -7.96 5.81 -2.24
C PHE A 56 -8.56 5.51 -3.61
N ASP A 57 -9.54 6.30 -4.02
CA ASP A 57 -10.37 6.02 -5.22
C ASP A 57 -9.80 6.60 -6.53
N SER A 58 -8.68 7.34 -6.45
CA SER A 58 -8.15 8.08 -7.60
C SER A 58 -6.63 8.19 -7.59
N ALA A 59 -6.05 8.24 -8.78
CA ALA A 59 -4.62 8.41 -8.99
C ALA A 59 -4.34 9.49 -10.05
N TYR A 60 -3.52 10.47 -9.70
CA TYR A 60 -3.14 11.59 -10.56
C TYR A 60 -1.65 11.48 -10.93
N PRO A 61 -1.29 11.40 -12.22
CA PRO A 61 0.12 11.38 -12.62
C PRO A 61 0.74 12.76 -12.39
N ILE A 62 1.84 12.80 -11.63
CA ILE A 62 2.60 14.01 -11.30
C ILE A 62 4.10 13.69 -11.35
N GLU A 63 4.89 14.60 -11.92
CA GLU A 63 6.33 14.51 -11.90
C GLU A 63 6.90 15.01 -10.57
N MET A 64 7.65 14.17 -9.88
CA MET A 64 8.31 14.51 -8.62
C MET A 64 9.81 14.25 -8.70
N TYR A 65 10.58 15.17 -8.15
CA TYR A 65 12.03 15.00 -8.02
C TYR A 65 12.35 14.33 -6.69
N ILE A 66 13.19 13.29 -6.70
CA ILE A 66 13.65 12.65 -5.48
C ILE A 66 14.83 13.45 -4.94
N LYS A 67 14.60 14.16 -3.84
CA LYS A 67 15.64 14.87 -3.13
C LYS A 67 16.37 13.86 -2.24
N ASN A 68 17.61 13.55 -2.60
CA ASN A 68 18.43 12.71 -1.75
C ASN A 68 18.88 13.49 -0.52
N THR A 69 18.46 13.06 0.68
CA THR A 69 18.85 13.63 1.97
C THR A 69 20.11 12.99 2.56
N ASP A 70 20.77 12.09 1.81
CA ASP A 70 22.00 11.34 2.16
C ASP A 70 23.28 12.20 2.28
N GLY A 71 23.12 13.45 2.72
CA GLY A 71 24.20 14.39 2.94
C GLY A 71 24.68 14.48 4.38
N PHE A 72 23.91 14.06 5.40
CA PHE A 72 24.33 14.29 6.79
C PHE A 72 23.75 13.43 7.92
N GLU A 73 23.10 12.30 7.68
CA GLU A 73 22.74 11.37 8.77
C GLU A 73 22.80 9.92 8.27
N GLY A 74 23.75 9.15 8.80
CA GLY A 74 23.84 7.73 8.48
C GLY A 74 22.58 7.02 8.95
N GLU A 75 22.05 6.13 8.10
CA GLU A 75 21.15 5.01 8.41
C GLU A 75 20.42 5.19 9.77
N GLY A 76 19.29 5.91 9.73
CA GLY A 76 18.49 6.26 10.89
C GLY A 76 17.80 5.04 11.51
N ALA A 77 18.58 4.20 12.19
CA ALA A 77 18.06 3.19 13.08
C ALA A 77 17.43 3.90 14.29
N PHE A 78 16.12 4.13 14.25
CA PHE A 78 15.40 4.72 15.38
C PHE A 78 15.21 3.65 16.45
N VAL A 79 15.73 3.90 17.65
CA VAL A 79 15.49 3.06 18.82
C VAL A 79 14.27 3.61 19.55
N GLY A 80 13.11 3.06 19.25
CA GLY A 80 11.88 3.28 20.00
C GLY A 80 11.87 2.51 21.32
N ARG A 81 10.89 2.80 22.19
CA ARG A 81 10.69 2.05 23.45
C ARG A 81 10.35 0.56 23.24
N PHE A 82 10.08 0.16 22.00
CA PHE A 82 9.72 -1.20 21.59
C PHE A 82 10.80 -1.91 20.74
N GLY A 83 11.91 -1.25 20.42
CA GLY A 83 13.01 -1.88 19.67
C GLY A 83 13.66 -0.98 18.62
N LEU A 84 14.46 -1.61 17.76
CA LEU A 84 15.06 -1.03 16.57
C LEU A 84 14.04 -1.10 15.44
N GLU A 85 13.67 0.04 14.87
CA GLU A 85 12.78 0.11 13.73
C GLU A 85 13.50 0.82 12.58
N ILE A 86 13.54 0.16 11.43
CA ILE A 86 14.16 0.68 10.21
C ILE A 86 13.03 0.98 9.25
N ARG A 87 12.68 2.26 9.10
CA ARG A 87 11.73 2.70 8.08
C ARG A 87 12.49 3.24 6.87
N GLU A 88 11.97 2.93 5.70
CA GLU A 88 12.41 3.57 4.47
C GLU A 88 11.76 4.96 4.38
N GLN A 89 12.58 6.01 4.34
CA GLN A 89 12.13 7.39 4.18
C GLN A 89 12.66 7.96 2.87
N ILE A 90 11.84 8.73 2.17
CA ILE A 90 12.18 9.41 0.93
C ILE A 90 11.61 10.83 0.94
N THR A 91 12.31 11.78 0.34
CA THR A 91 11.79 13.14 0.16
C THR A 91 11.49 13.40 -1.31
N PHE A 92 10.21 13.63 -1.63
CA PHE A 92 9.78 14.04 -2.95
C PHE A 92 9.63 15.56 -3.01
N THR A 93 10.09 16.18 -4.09
CA THR A 93 9.93 17.61 -4.35
C THR A 93 9.03 17.77 -5.56
N VAL A 94 7.94 18.53 -5.40
CA VAL A 94 7.00 18.87 -6.47
C VAL A 94 6.99 20.38 -6.72
N ALA A 95 6.93 20.79 -7.99
CA ALA A 95 6.80 22.20 -8.31
C ALA A 95 5.40 22.71 -7.95
N ARG A 96 5.34 23.85 -7.24
CA ARG A 96 4.06 24.46 -6.84
C ARG A 96 3.17 24.75 -8.05
N ARG A 97 3.74 25.26 -9.15
CA ARG A 97 2.97 25.61 -10.35
C ARG A 97 2.36 24.38 -11.04
N THR A 98 3.07 23.25 -11.00
CA THR A 98 2.55 21.97 -11.50
C THR A 98 1.41 21.48 -10.62
N TRP A 99 1.57 21.57 -9.29
CA TRP A 99 0.54 21.22 -8.33
C TRP A 99 -0.74 22.06 -8.50
N ASP A 100 -0.59 23.39 -8.55
CA ASP A 100 -1.71 24.33 -8.73
C ASP A 100 -2.48 24.04 -10.05
N GLY A 101 -1.81 23.49 -11.06
CA GLY A 101 -2.41 23.09 -12.33
C GLY A 101 -3.27 21.82 -12.26
N GLN A 102 -3.08 20.96 -11.25
CA GLN A 102 -3.85 19.73 -11.07
C GLN A 102 -5.24 19.99 -10.45
N GLY A 103 -5.39 21.07 -9.67
CA GLY A 103 -6.68 21.46 -9.08
C GLY A 103 -7.24 20.48 -8.05
N ILE A 104 -6.39 19.64 -7.45
CA ILE A 104 -6.78 18.65 -6.43
C ILE A 104 -7.02 19.35 -5.08
N SER A 105 -6.05 20.16 -4.64
CA SER A 105 -6.06 20.93 -3.40
C SER A 105 -5.06 22.09 -3.48
N ASP A 106 -5.09 23.00 -2.50
CA ASP A 106 -4.15 24.15 -2.45
C ASP A 106 -2.68 23.73 -2.25
N ARG A 107 -2.45 22.53 -1.70
CA ARG A 107 -1.14 21.92 -1.47
C ARG A 107 -1.30 20.39 -1.25
N PRO A 108 -0.24 19.60 -1.46
CA PRO A 108 -0.23 18.21 -1.01
C PRO A 108 -0.58 18.13 0.47
N LEU A 109 -1.38 17.11 0.82
CA LEU A 109 -1.88 16.91 2.18
C LEU A 109 -1.15 15.76 2.85
N GLU A 110 -1.01 15.88 4.17
CA GLU A 110 -0.47 14.82 4.99
C GLU A 110 -1.43 13.62 5.03
N GLY A 111 -0.89 12.40 4.92
CA GLY A 111 -1.62 11.14 4.86
C GLY A 111 -2.05 10.70 3.45
N ASP A 112 -1.74 11.47 2.40
CA ASP A 112 -1.95 11.06 1.01
C ASP A 112 -0.81 10.12 0.57
N LEU A 113 -1.07 9.29 -0.45
CA LEU A 113 -0.10 8.31 -0.94
C LEU A 113 0.53 8.72 -2.26
N ILE A 114 1.78 8.31 -2.46
CA ILE A 114 2.54 8.47 -3.70
C ILE A 114 2.97 7.08 -4.16
N TRP A 115 2.49 6.68 -5.33
CA TRP A 115 2.95 5.49 -6.02
C TRP A 115 4.16 5.80 -6.89
N MET A 116 5.23 5.02 -6.70
CA MET A 116 6.42 5.07 -7.53
C MET A 116 6.46 3.84 -8.47
N PRO A 117 6.17 4.00 -9.77
CA PRO A 117 6.15 2.89 -10.72
C PRO A 117 7.48 2.14 -10.82
N LEU A 118 8.60 2.85 -10.68
CA LEU A 118 9.95 2.26 -10.82
C LEU A 118 10.24 1.20 -9.74
N THR A 119 9.81 1.45 -8.50
CA THR A 119 10.04 0.52 -7.37
C THR A 119 8.82 -0.32 -7.04
N SER A 120 7.66 0.01 -7.63
CA SER A 120 6.37 -0.61 -7.30
C SER A 120 6.06 -0.55 -5.79
N LYS A 121 6.34 0.61 -5.18
CA LYS A 121 6.12 0.88 -3.76
C LYS A 121 5.22 2.11 -3.58
N LEU A 122 4.39 2.08 -2.55
CA LEU A 122 3.59 3.21 -2.06
C LEU A 122 4.33 3.92 -0.93
N PHE A 123 4.27 5.24 -0.93
CA PHE A 123 4.82 6.08 0.13
C PHE A 123 3.75 6.99 0.70
N GLU A 124 3.61 7.05 2.02
CA GLU A 124 2.70 7.95 2.71
C GLU A 124 3.39 9.28 3.03
N ILE A 125 2.72 10.39 2.75
CA ILE A 125 3.20 11.74 3.06
C ILE A 125 3.03 12.02 4.55
N GLN A 126 4.13 12.01 5.30
CA GLN A 126 4.13 12.32 6.72
C GLN A 126 4.10 13.83 6.97
N PHE A 127 4.85 14.59 6.16
CA PHE A 127 4.96 16.03 6.35
C PHE A 127 5.20 16.78 5.05
N VAL A 128 4.53 17.93 4.91
CA VAL A 128 4.68 18.83 3.76
C VAL A 128 5.34 20.12 4.20
N GLU A 129 6.59 20.30 3.76
CA GLU A 129 7.32 21.55 3.92
C GLU A 129 6.70 22.65 3.05
N HIS A 130 5.87 23.46 3.67
CA HIS A 130 5.24 24.63 3.05
C HIS A 130 5.86 25.95 3.53
N GLN A 131 6.87 25.89 4.43
CA GLN A 131 7.56 27.05 4.98
C GLN A 131 9.08 26.90 4.96
N ALA A 132 9.75 27.62 4.07
CA ALA A 132 11.19 27.76 4.10
C ALA A 132 11.55 28.99 4.96
N VAL A 133 12.52 28.84 5.87
CA VAL A 133 13.02 29.93 6.73
C VAL A 133 13.54 31.13 5.91
N PHE A 134 13.93 30.90 4.66
CA PHE A 134 14.38 31.94 3.76
C PHE A 134 13.80 31.80 2.35
N TYR A 135 12.80 32.64 2.03
CA TYR A 135 12.34 32.79 0.65
C TYR A 135 13.23 33.76 -0.10
N GLN A 136 14.08 33.25 -0.98
CA GLN A 136 14.96 34.10 -1.80
C GLN A 136 14.18 35.12 -2.62
N MET A 137 12.93 34.79 -3.01
CA MET A 137 12.05 35.61 -3.85
C MET A 137 10.68 35.92 -3.21
N GLY A 138 10.52 35.72 -1.90
CA GLY A 138 9.25 35.96 -1.18
C GLY A 138 8.12 34.93 -1.38
N LYS A 139 8.29 33.95 -2.27
CA LYS A 139 7.34 32.83 -2.47
C LYS A 139 8.07 31.50 -2.51
N LEU A 140 7.37 30.44 -2.08
CA LEU A 140 7.82 29.06 -2.20
C LEU A 140 7.59 28.55 -3.63
N PRO A 141 8.64 28.13 -4.37
CA PRO A 141 8.49 27.59 -5.72
C PRO A 141 8.18 26.08 -5.76
N VAL A 142 8.52 25.35 -4.70
CA VAL A 142 8.41 23.88 -4.62
C VAL A 142 7.89 23.44 -3.26
N TYR A 143 7.16 22.33 -3.20
CA TYR A 143 6.82 21.66 -1.95
C TYR A 143 7.75 20.46 -1.76
N ASP A 144 8.40 20.37 -0.60
CA ASP A 144 9.15 19.18 -0.20
C ASP A 144 8.25 18.30 0.67
N LEU A 145 8.11 17.03 0.30
CA LEU A 145 7.22 16.04 0.88
C LEU A 145 8.08 14.96 1.53
N SER A 146 8.11 14.94 2.86
CA SER A 146 8.75 13.87 3.62
C SER A 146 7.79 12.68 3.67
N CYS A 147 8.20 11.58 3.04
CA CYS A 147 7.36 10.40 2.88
C CYS A 147 8.03 9.16 3.48
N GLU A 148 7.23 8.25 4.00
CA GLU A 148 7.65 6.96 4.52
C GLU A 148 7.00 5.83 3.73
N LEU A 149 7.60 4.64 3.70
CA LEU A 149 6.98 3.48 3.06
C LEU A 149 5.61 3.21 3.68
N PHE A 150 4.58 3.13 2.83
CA PHE A 150 3.22 2.85 3.28
C PHE A 150 3.10 1.41 3.77
N GLU A 151 2.53 1.24 4.95
CA GLU A 151 2.16 -0.06 5.50
C GLU A 151 0.65 -0.23 5.39
N TYR A 152 0.23 -1.28 4.68
CA TYR A 152 -1.18 -1.60 4.49
C TYR A 152 -1.83 -2.03 5.81
N SER A 153 -2.94 -1.40 6.16
CA SER A 153 -3.73 -1.61 7.37
C SER A 153 -5.25 -1.61 7.07
N ASP A 154 -5.66 -2.41 6.09
CA ASP A 154 -7.06 -2.57 5.66
C ASP A 154 -7.68 -1.30 5.02
N GLU A 155 -6.87 -0.45 4.38
CA GLU A 155 -7.37 0.63 3.52
C GLU A 155 -7.89 0.11 2.18
N ASP A 156 -8.93 0.77 1.66
CA ASP A 156 -9.54 0.44 0.36
C ASP A 156 -8.82 1.19 -0.78
N ILE A 157 -8.25 0.48 -1.75
CA ILE A 157 -7.44 1.06 -2.84
C ILE A 157 -8.04 0.64 -4.20
N ASP A 158 -8.99 1.43 -4.70
CA ASP A 158 -9.58 1.27 -6.03
C ASP A 158 -9.27 2.48 -6.93
N THR A 159 -8.04 2.55 -7.42
CA THR A 159 -7.57 3.66 -8.26
C THR A 159 -7.85 3.46 -9.75
N GLY A 160 -8.24 2.24 -10.14
CA GLY A 160 -8.34 1.79 -11.52
C GLY A 160 -7.00 1.50 -12.20
N ILE A 161 -5.87 1.72 -11.53
CA ILE A 161 -4.54 1.35 -12.00
C ILE A 161 -4.18 0.00 -11.37
N LYS A 162 -4.26 -1.06 -12.17
CA LYS A 162 -3.99 -2.45 -11.73
C LYS A 162 -2.73 -2.63 -10.89
N ALA A 163 -1.66 -1.89 -11.17
CA ALA A 163 -0.40 -2.03 -10.43
C ALA A 163 -0.50 -1.50 -9.00
N ILE A 164 -1.36 -0.50 -8.76
CA ILE A 164 -1.59 0.08 -7.44
C ILE A 164 -2.63 -0.75 -6.69
N ASP A 165 -3.73 -1.09 -7.34
CA ASP A 165 -4.80 -1.92 -6.74
C ASP A 165 -4.28 -3.33 -6.37
N GLN A 166 -3.24 -3.82 -7.05
CA GLN A 166 -2.58 -5.08 -6.68
C GLN A 166 -1.92 -5.04 -5.29
N VAL A 167 -1.57 -3.87 -4.77
CA VAL A 167 -0.98 -3.74 -3.42
C VAL A 167 -1.97 -4.18 -2.36
N GLU A 168 -3.25 -3.85 -2.50
CA GLU A 168 -4.31 -4.36 -1.62
C GLU A 168 -4.38 -5.90 -1.71
N ILE A 169 -4.43 -6.43 -2.92
CA ILE A 169 -4.54 -7.89 -3.17
C ILE A 169 -3.35 -8.66 -2.58
N ASP A 170 -2.14 -8.12 -2.67
CA ASP A 170 -0.92 -8.78 -2.22
C ASP A 170 -0.77 -8.75 -0.69
N ASN A 171 -1.33 -7.75 0.00
CA ASN A 171 -1.26 -7.62 1.46
C ASN A 171 -2.52 -8.14 2.17
N ALA A 172 -3.64 -8.29 1.47
CA ALA A 172 -4.86 -8.84 2.01
C ALA A 172 -4.67 -10.30 2.46
N TYR A 173 -5.24 -10.63 3.62
CA TYR A 173 -5.28 -12.03 4.08
C TYR A 173 -6.07 -12.88 3.10
N SER A 174 -5.45 -13.93 2.58
CA SER A 174 -6.10 -14.86 1.66
C SER A 174 -5.61 -16.30 1.82
N VAL A 175 -6.44 -17.24 1.39
CA VAL A 175 -6.07 -18.66 1.29
C VAL A 175 -6.13 -19.05 -0.18
N GLU A 176 -5.00 -19.53 -0.68
CA GLU A 176 -4.91 -20.11 -2.01
C GLU A 176 -5.38 -21.55 -1.97
N TYR A 177 -6.34 -21.88 -2.83
CA TYR A 177 -6.70 -23.26 -3.12
C TYR A 177 -6.35 -23.60 -4.57
N VAL A 178 -5.76 -24.77 -4.78
CA VAL A 178 -5.72 -25.36 -6.12
C VAL A 178 -7.11 -25.89 -6.45
N TYR A 179 -7.62 -25.62 -7.64
CA TYR A 179 -8.91 -26.11 -8.09
C TYR A 179 -8.84 -26.71 -9.49
N SER A 180 -9.79 -27.60 -9.77
CA SER A 180 -10.09 -28.09 -11.11
C SER A 180 -11.47 -27.59 -11.52
N ALA A 181 -11.52 -26.69 -12.51
CA ALA A 181 -12.80 -26.18 -13.00
C ALA A 181 -13.53 -27.26 -13.80
N ASN A 182 -14.80 -27.48 -13.45
CA ASN A 182 -15.69 -28.36 -14.20
C ASN A 182 -16.52 -27.56 -15.21
N SER A 183 -16.72 -26.25 -15.00
CA SER A 183 -17.47 -25.37 -15.89
C SER A 183 -17.05 -23.90 -15.73
N GLY A 184 -16.63 -23.23 -16.81
CA GLY A 184 -16.42 -21.76 -16.81
C GLY A 184 -15.19 -21.25 -16.03
N VAL A 185 -15.15 -19.93 -15.81
CA VAL A 185 -14.11 -19.22 -15.04
C VAL A 185 -14.83 -18.35 -13.99
N PHE A 186 -14.27 -18.25 -12.78
CA PHE A 186 -14.80 -17.37 -11.74
C PHE A 186 -14.55 -15.90 -12.08
N THR A 187 -15.44 -15.02 -11.64
CA THR A 187 -15.22 -13.56 -11.68
C THR A 187 -14.58 -13.10 -10.37
N THR A 188 -13.74 -12.07 -10.42
CA THR A 188 -13.25 -11.40 -9.21
C THR A 188 -14.43 -10.84 -8.41
N ASP A 189 -14.28 -10.75 -7.08
CA ASP A 189 -15.26 -10.26 -6.11
C ASP A 189 -16.57 -11.05 -6.02
N GLU A 190 -16.64 -12.25 -6.61
CA GLU A 190 -17.80 -13.11 -6.43
C GLU A 190 -17.73 -13.95 -5.15
N ILE A 191 -18.89 -14.28 -4.60
CA ILE A 191 -18.98 -15.17 -3.44
C ILE A 191 -18.96 -16.61 -3.95
N VAL A 192 -18.00 -17.41 -3.50
CA VAL A 192 -17.98 -18.86 -3.67
C VAL A 192 -18.59 -19.54 -2.47
N THR A 193 -19.43 -20.55 -2.72
CA THR A 193 -20.06 -21.36 -1.67
C THR A 193 -19.69 -22.82 -1.82
N GLY A 194 -19.26 -23.45 -0.73
CA GLY A 194 -19.03 -24.89 -0.64
C GLY A 194 -20.33 -25.69 -0.58
N THR A 195 -20.42 -26.77 -1.35
CA THR A 195 -21.61 -27.63 -1.41
C THR A 195 -21.86 -28.44 -0.13
N ASN A 196 -20.81 -28.94 0.52
CA ASN A 196 -20.84 -29.80 1.70
C ASN A 196 -20.68 -29.01 3.01
N SER A 197 -19.68 -28.13 3.09
CA SER A 197 -19.36 -27.33 4.27
C SER A 197 -20.28 -26.12 4.42
N ARG A 198 -20.89 -25.66 3.31
CA ARG A 198 -21.62 -24.39 3.24
C ARG A 198 -20.76 -23.18 3.64
N ALA A 199 -19.43 -23.35 3.61
CA ALA A 199 -18.49 -22.25 3.81
C ALA A 199 -18.63 -21.26 2.65
N THR A 200 -18.49 -19.98 2.96
CA THR A 200 -18.55 -18.90 1.98
C THR A 200 -17.25 -18.13 2.00
N ALA A 201 -16.76 -17.73 0.83
CA ALA A 201 -15.60 -16.86 0.70
C ALA A 201 -15.73 -15.96 -0.53
N THR A 202 -14.97 -14.89 -0.58
CA THR A 202 -14.91 -13.98 -1.73
C THR A 202 -13.70 -14.28 -2.58
N VAL A 203 -13.86 -14.28 -3.91
CA VAL A 203 -12.76 -14.47 -4.86
C VAL A 203 -11.92 -13.20 -4.96
N LEU A 204 -10.70 -13.25 -4.44
CA LEU A 204 -9.76 -12.14 -4.51
C LEU A 204 -9.02 -12.11 -5.85
N GLN A 205 -8.46 -13.25 -6.27
CA GLN A 205 -7.71 -13.36 -7.52
C GLN A 205 -7.70 -14.79 -8.05
N LEU A 206 -7.67 -14.93 -9.38
CA LEU A 206 -7.40 -16.19 -10.05
C LEU A 206 -6.00 -16.18 -10.65
N SER A 207 -5.25 -17.26 -10.44
CA SER A 207 -3.92 -17.46 -10.99
C SER A 207 -3.78 -18.87 -11.57
N THR A 208 -2.76 -19.08 -12.39
CA THR A 208 -2.42 -20.40 -12.93
C THR A 208 -0.93 -20.66 -12.76
N SER A 209 -0.57 -21.76 -12.12
CA SER A 209 0.82 -22.23 -12.00
C SER A 209 0.99 -23.47 -12.85
N GLY A 210 1.54 -23.31 -14.05
CA GLY A 210 1.67 -24.41 -15.02
C GLY A 210 0.31 -24.96 -15.46
N SER A 211 0.00 -26.20 -15.08
CA SER A 211 -1.28 -26.88 -15.37
C SER A 211 -2.32 -26.72 -14.27
N GLU A 212 -1.95 -26.15 -13.12
CA GLU A 212 -2.82 -26.01 -11.95
C GLU A 212 -3.49 -24.64 -11.94
N SER A 213 -4.81 -24.62 -11.75
CA SER A 213 -5.55 -23.38 -11.52
C SER A 213 -5.62 -23.11 -10.02
N ILE A 214 -5.31 -21.89 -9.63
CA ILE A 214 -5.25 -21.44 -8.24
C ILE A 214 -6.28 -20.33 -8.05
N ILE A 215 -7.06 -20.43 -6.98
CA ILE A 215 -8.02 -19.42 -6.56
C ILE A 215 -7.60 -18.87 -5.19
N ARG A 216 -7.38 -17.55 -5.11
CA ARG A 216 -7.19 -16.83 -3.86
C ARG A 216 -8.54 -16.44 -3.31
N LEU A 217 -8.85 -16.91 -2.11
CA LEU A 217 -10.08 -16.62 -1.40
C LEU A 217 -9.80 -15.76 -0.18
N THR A 218 -10.59 -14.72 0.01
CA THR A 218 -10.58 -13.85 1.20
C THR A 218 -11.95 -13.86 1.90
N ASN A 219 -12.06 -13.25 3.07
CA ASN A 219 -13.30 -13.16 3.87
C ASN A 219 -13.98 -14.53 4.07
N ILE A 220 -13.18 -15.54 4.43
CA ILE A 220 -13.63 -16.92 4.57
C ILE A 220 -14.46 -17.06 5.85
N VAL A 221 -15.71 -17.49 5.69
CA VAL A 221 -16.61 -17.85 6.79
C VAL A 221 -16.85 -19.36 6.77
N GLY A 222 -16.35 -20.04 7.81
CA GLY A 222 -16.36 -21.49 7.91
C GLY A 222 -15.08 -22.13 7.37
N THR A 223 -15.08 -23.45 7.21
CA THR A 223 -13.93 -24.21 6.70
C THR A 223 -14.35 -25.05 5.52
N PHE A 224 -13.70 -24.84 4.38
CA PHE A 224 -13.89 -25.69 3.20
C PHE A 224 -13.36 -27.09 3.49
N SER A 225 -14.13 -28.11 3.11
CA SER A 225 -13.65 -29.50 3.21
C SER A 225 -12.66 -29.79 2.09
N ALA A 226 -11.65 -30.62 2.38
CA ALA A 226 -10.73 -31.09 1.34
C ALA A 226 -11.52 -31.75 0.21
N THR A 227 -11.20 -31.41 -1.04
CA THR A 227 -11.85 -31.94 -2.26
C THR A 227 -13.32 -31.56 -2.48
N GLU A 228 -13.82 -30.53 -1.80
CA GLU A 228 -15.20 -30.06 -1.95
C GLU A 228 -15.45 -29.28 -3.25
N GLN A 229 -16.67 -29.41 -3.80
CA GLN A 229 -17.12 -28.59 -4.93
C GLN A 229 -17.57 -27.19 -4.44
N ILE A 230 -16.91 -26.16 -4.97
CA ILE A 230 -17.30 -24.75 -4.82
C ILE A 230 -18.16 -24.31 -6.00
N THR A 231 -19.13 -23.44 -5.73
CA THR A 231 -20.00 -22.82 -6.74
C THR A 231 -19.93 -21.31 -6.62
N GLY A 232 -19.66 -20.63 -7.73
CA GLY A 232 -19.66 -19.16 -7.82
C GLY A 232 -21.09 -18.62 -7.86
N GLY A 233 -21.39 -17.64 -7.01
CA GLY A 233 -22.73 -17.06 -6.89
C GLY A 233 -23.15 -16.24 -8.11
N THR A 234 -22.20 -15.60 -8.79
CA THR A 234 -22.48 -14.72 -9.95
C THR A 234 -22.25 -15.47 -11.26
N SER A 235 -21.13 -16.18 -11.37
CA SER A 235 -20.74 -16.90 -12.59
C SER A 235 -21.47 -18.23 -12.77
N GLY A 236 -22.00 -18.82 -11.69
CA GLY A 236 -22.54 -20.19 -11.69
C GLY A 236 -21.49 -21.26 -11.98
N THR A 237 -20.20 -20.88 -12.03
CA THR A 237 -19.06 -21.75 -12.26
C THR A 237 -18.93 -22.72 -11.09
N THR A 238 -18.75 -24.00 -11.39
CA THR A 238 -18.43 -25.01 -10.38
C THR A 238 -17.01 -25.54 -10.56
N ALA A 239 -16.32 -25.72 -9.45
CA ALA A 239 -14.97 -26.28 -9.42
C ALA A 239 -14.79 -27.20 -8.22
N ASN A 240 -13.98 -28.24 -8.38
CA ASN A 240 -13.56 -29.07 -7.25
C ASN A 240 -12.26 -28.52 -6.69
N LEU A 241 -12.23 -28.20 -5.40
CA LEU A 241 -11.02 -27.85 -4.68
C LEU A 241 -10.08 -29.06 -4.62
N SER A 242 -8.79 -28.81 -4.51
CA SER A 242 -7.75 -29.81 -4.23
C SER A 242 -7.08 -29.45 -2.91
N SER A 243 -6.50 -30.45 -2.23
CA SER A 243 -6.08 -30.37 -0.82
C SER A 243 -4.92 -29.42 -0.51
N THR A 244 -4.35 -28.74 -1.50
CA THR A 244 -3.26 -27.79 -1.27
C THR A 244 -3.88 -26.42 -0.97
N ALA A 245 -4.03 -26.13 0.32
CA ALA A 245 -4.35 -24.80 0.81
C ALA A 245 -3.04 -24.14 1.28
N THR A 246 -2.65 -23.04 0.65
CA THR A 246 -1.54 -22.20 1.14
C THR A 246 -2.16 -20.95 1.74
N GLU A 247 -1.98 -20.74 3.04
CA GLU A 247 -2.37 -19.49 3.68
C GLU A 247 -1.36 -18.41 3.30
N PHE A 248 -1.82 -17.37 2.61
CA PHE A 248 -1.08 -16.14 2.39
C PHE A 248 -1.51 -15.16 3.47
N ALA A 249 -0.79 -15.19 4.58
CA ALA A 249 -0.90 -14.18 5.62
C ALA A 249 0.36 -13.31 5.53
N GLY A 250 0.49 -12.49 4.48
CA GLY A 250 1.60 -11.52 4.31
C GLY A 250 2.93 -11.99 4.90
N ASP A 251 3.35 -13.24 4.59
CA ASP A 251 4.48 -13.85 5.27
C ASP A 251 5.72 -13.17 4.71
N ASN A 252 6.11 -12.08 5.36
CA ASN A 252 7.40 -11.48 5.16
C ASN A 252 8.38 -12.64 5.24
N SER A 253 9.19 -12.88 4.21
CA SER A 253 10.15 -14.00 4.17
C SER A 253 11.15 -14.02 5.34
N THR A 254 11.14 -12.96 6.18
CA THR A 254 11.88 -12.82 7.42
C THR A 254 11.07 -13.07 8.70
N ALA A 255 9.75 -13.22 8.62
CA ALA A 255 8.88 -13.53 9.74
C ALA A 255 9.08 -14.99 10.17
N ASN A 256 9.54 -15.17 11.40
CA ASN A 256 9.81 -16.50 11.96
C ASN A 256 8.53 -17.21 12.44
N ASN A 257 7.34 -16.64 12.24
CA ASN A 257 6.10 -17.17 12.78
C ASN A 257 5.85 -18.61 12.30
N LYS A 258 6.09 -18.90 11.01
CA LYS A 258 5.96 -20.26 10.47
C LYS A 258 6.96 -21.23 11.09
N THR A 259 8.21 -20.80 11.27
CA THR A 259 9.25 -21.60 11.92
C THR A 259 8.93 -21.82 13.41
N ILE A 260 8.41 -20.82 14.10
CA ILE A 260 7.98 -20.90 15.51
C ILE A 260 6.82 -21.89 15.63
N GLN A 261 5.80 -21.80 14.78
CA GLN A 261 4.67 -22.73 14.77
C GLN A 261 5.15 -24.16 14.49
N THR A 262 5.92 -24.37 13.42
CA THR A 262 6.40 -25.71 13.04
C THR A 262 7.33 -26.31 14.11
N THR A 263 8.14 -25.48 14.76
CA THR A 263 9.01 -25.94 15.86
C THR A 263 8.19 -26.22 17.12
N ALA A 264 7.15 -25.42 17.42
CA ALA A 264 6.28 -25.62 18.58
C ALA A 264 5.44 -26.90 18.46
N ASP A 265 4.92 -27.21 17.28
CA ASP A 265 4.19 -28.46 16.99
C ASP A 265 5.07 -29.71 17.19
N GLY A 266 6.40 -29.56 17.07
CA GLY A 266 7.36 -30.62 17.37
C GLY A 266 7.72 -30.76 18.86
N ILE A 267 7.32 -29.81 19.72
CA ILE A 267 7.63 -29.82 21.16
C ILE A 267 6.47 -30.39 21.97
N ILE A 268 5.22 -30.09 21.61
CA ILE A 268 4.02 -30.56 22.34
C ILE A 268 2.98 -31.08 21.34
N ASP A 269 2.66 -32.38 21.43
CA ASP A 269 1.66 -33.03 20.58
C ASP A 269 0.25 -32.84 21.16
N PHE A 270 -0.51 -31.87 20.63
CA PHE A 270 -1.89 -31.60 21.07
C PHE A 270 -2.94 -32.53 20.44
N THR A 271 -2.56 -33.54 19.65
CA THR A 271 -3.50 -34.52 19.12
C THR A 271 -3.97 -35.51 20.20
N GLU A 272 -3.19 -35.66 21.28
CA GLU A 272 -3.56 -36.46 22.44
C GLU A 272 -4.31 -35.60 23.46
N GLY A 273 -5.41 -36.13 24.01
CA GLY A 273 -6.25 -35.41 25.00
C GLY A 273 -5.55 -35.08 26.32
N ASN A 274 -4.32 -35.57 26.54
CA ASN A 274 -3.49 -35.20 27.66
C ASN A 274 -1.99 -35.26 27.30
N PRO A 275 -1.43 -34.19 26.70
CA PRO A 275 -0.06 -34.18 26.16
C PRO A 275 1.04 -34.18 27.24
N PHE A 276 0.67 -34.15 28.53
CA PHE A 276 1.60 -34.12 29.65
C PHE A 276 1.49 -35.35 30.57
N SER A 277 0.75 -36.39 30.16
CA SER A 277 0.52 -37.57 30.98
C SER A 277 1.36 -38.75 30.49
N GLU A 278 2.27 -39.25 31.33
CA GLU A 278 2.83 -40.59 31.19
C GLU A 278 1.71 -41.62 31.45
N GLY A 279 1.01 -42.03 30.39
CA GLY A 279 -0.20 -42.85 30.42
C GLY A 279 -0.26 -43.83 31.57
N SER A 280 -1.13 -43.54 32.55
CA SER A 280 -1.52 -44.49 33.59
C SER A 280 -2.72 -44.01 34.41
N PHE A 281 -3.90 -43.89 33.77
CA PHE A 281 -5.20 -44.15 34.40
C PHE A 281 -6.20 -44.66 33.36
#